data_AF-A0A5K1FYW8-F1
#
_entry.id   AF-A0A5K1FYW8-F1
#
_cell.length_a   1.000
_cell.length_b   1.000
_cell.length_c   1.000
_cell.angle_alpha   90.00
_cell.angle_beta   90.00
_cell.angle_gamma   90.00
#
_symmetry.space_group_name_H-M   'P 1'
#
loop_
_entity.id
_entity.type
_entity.pdbx_description
1 polymer ?
#
loop_
_entity_poly.entity_id
_entity_poly.type
_entity_poly.pdbx_seq_one_letter_code
_entity_poly.pdbx_strand_id
1 'polypeptide(L)' 'KTLLNLALPRIKLLRNRREIQLKQLRREIAKLLQTGQEATACIR' A
#
# COMPACT_ATOMS: atom_id res chain seq x y z
N LYS A 1 -6.69 -24.01 18.53
CA LYS A 1 -5.71 -23.03 19.08
C LYS A 1 -4.55 -22.74 18.12
N THR A 2 -3.95 -23.74 17.45
CA THR A 2 -2.78 -23.58 16.55
C THR A 2 -3.00 -22.70 15.32
N LEU A 3 -4.14 -22.81 14.62
CA LEU A 3 -4.40 -22.01 13.40
C LEU A 3 -4.47 -20.50 13.67
N LEU A 4 -5.04 -20.11 14.82
CA LEU A 4 -5.12 -18.70 15.22
C LEU A 4 -3.73 -18.10 15.45
N ASN A 5 -2.83 -18.86 16.08
CA ASN A 5 -1.46 -18.44 16.33
C ASN A 5 -0.64 -18.25 15.05
N LEU A 6 -0.98 -18.95 13.95
CA LEU A 6 -0.36 -18.76 12.64
C LEU A 6 -1.00 -17.61 11.84
N ALA A 7 -2.30 -17.38 12.03
CA ALA A 7 -3.03 -16.31 11.34
C ALA A 7 -2.58 -14.90 11.80
N LEU A 8 -2.38 -14.70 13.10
CA LEU A 8 -1.97 -13.40 13.67
C LEU A 8 -0.66 -12.83 13.08
N PRO A 9 0.48 -13.56 13.06
CA PRO A 9 1.70 -13.06 12.45
C PRO A 9 1.56 -12.86 10.94
N ARG A 10 0.77 -13.70 10.26
CA ARG A 10 0.51 -13.55 8.82
C ARG A 10 -0.27 -12.26 8.51
N ILE A 11 -1.28 -11.93 9.32
CA ILE A 11 -2.00 -10.65 9.22
C ILE A 11 -1.04 -9.47 9.43
N LYS A 12 -0.16 -9.54 10.42
CA LYS A 12 0.85 -8.48 10.67
C LYS A 12 1.76 -8.27 9.47
N LEU A 13 2.30 -9.35 8.89
CA LEU A 13 3.16 -9.27 7.71
C LEU A 13 2.43 -8.70 6.49
N LEU A 14 1.17 -9.08 6.28
CA LEU A 14 0.36 -8.54 5.18
C LEU A 14 0.07 -7.04 5.37
N ARG A 15 -0.20 -6.59 6.61
CA ARG A 15 -0.36 -5.16 6.92
C ARG A 15 0.93 -4.38 6.63
N ASN A 16 2.06 -4.87 7.11
CA ASN A 16 3.36 -4.23 6.87
C ASN A 16 3.65 -4.07 5.36
N ARG A 17 3.40 -5.13 4.57
CA ARG A 17 3.57 -5.07 3.11
C ARG A 17 2.66 -4.02 2.48
N ARG A 18 1.39 -4.00 2.88
CA ARG A 18 0.40 -3.04 2.36
C ARG A 18 0.79 -1.59 2.70
N GLU A 19 1.29 -1.34 3.91
CA GLU A 19 1.75 0.00 4.31
C GLU A 19 2.92 0.49 3.46
N ILE A 20 3.89 -0.37 3.16
CA ILE A 20 5.02 -0.04 2.29
C ILE A 20 4.52 0.31 0.88
N GLN A 21 3.62 -0.52 0.34
CA GLN A 21 3.02 -0.28 -0.98
C GLN A 21 2.25 1.04 -1.02
N LEU A 22 1.46 1.34 0.00
CA LEU A 22 0.71 2.61 0.07
C LEU A 22 1.62 3.83 0.19
N LYS A 23 2.71 3.74 0.96
CA LYS A 23 3.70 4.83 1.04
C LYS A 23 4.34 5.09 -0.32
N GLN A 24 4.67 4.03 -1.06
CA GLN A 24 5.22 4.14 -2.40
C GLN A 24 4.21 4.75 -3.37
N LEU A 25 2.97 4.25 -3.37
CA LEU A 25 1.89 4.75 -4.21
C LEU A 25 1.60 6.24 -3.96
N ARG A 26 1.56 6.68 -2.70
CA ARG A 26 1.39 8.12 -2.38
C ARG A 26 2.50 8.99 -2.98
N ARG A 27 3.74 8.51 -2.99
CA ARG A 27 4.86 9.23 -3.62
C ARG A 27 4.70 9.27 -5.15
N GLU A 28 4.24 8.18 -5.76
CA GLU A 28 3.98 8.12 -7.20
C GLU A 28 2.83 9.04 -7.60
N ILE A 29 1.72 9.05 -6.85
CA ILE A 29 0.61 9.99 -7.04
C ILE A 29 1.10 11.43 -6.95
N ALA A 30 1.92 11.75 -5.93
CA ALA A 30 2.48 13.10 -5.79
C ALA A 30 3.34 13.50 -7.01
N LYS A 31 4.14 12.58 -7.55
CA LYS A 31 4.91 12.81 -8.78
C LYS A 31 4.00 13.02 -9.99
N LEU A 32 2.97 12.18 -10.15
CA LEU A 32 2.02 12.30 -11.27
C LEU A 32 1.28 13.64 -11.25
N LEU A 33 0.84 14.08 -10.07
CA LEU A 33 0.24 15.39 -9.86
C LEU A 33 1.21 16.54 -10.18
N GLN A 34 2.48 16.45 -9.76
CA GLN A 34 3.49 17.46 -10.13
C GLN A 34 3.74 17.53 -11.64
N THR A 35 3.63 16.40 -12.35
CA THR A 35 3.75 16.35 -13.82
C THR A 35 2.47 16.72 -14.57
N GLY A 36 1.38 17.08 -13.87
CA GLY A 36 0.10 17.44 -14.47
C GLY A 36 -0.73 16.26 -14.99
N GLN A 37 -0.38 15.02 -14.62
CA GLN A 37 -1.07 13.80 -15.05
C GLN A 37 -2.20 13.43 -14.07
N GLU A 38 -3.17 14.32 -13.91
CA GLU A 38 -4.25 14.20 -12.92
C GLU A 38 -5.17 12.99 -13.17
N ALA A 39 -5.48 12.69 -14.44
CA ALA A 39 -6.29 11.53 -14.81
C ALA A 39 -5.63 10.20 -14.39
N THR A 40 -4.31 10.10 -14.53
CA THR A 40 -3.54 8.92 -14.14
C THR A 40 -3.39 8.84 -12.62
N ALA A 41 -3.21 9.98 -11.94
CA ALA A 41 -3.14 10.05 -10.48
C ALA A 41 -4.46 9.67 -9.79
N CYS A 42 -5.60 9.94 -10.41
CA CYS A 42 -6.93 9.60 -9.86
C CYS A 42 -7.22 8.08 -9.84
N ILE A 43 -6.70 7.35 -10.84
CA ILE A 43 -6.93 5.90 -10.98
C ILE A 43 -5.95 5.07 -10.14
N ARG A 44 -4.81 5.66 -9.73
CA ARG A 44 -3.70 4.96 -9.07
C ARG A 44 -3.87 4.92 -7.56
#